data_AF-A0A7G5XDV4-F1
#
_entry.id   AF-A0A7G5XDV4-F1
#
_cell.length_a   1.000
_cell.length_b   1.000
_cell.length_c   1.000
_cell.angle_alpha   90.00
_cell.angle_beta   90.00
_cell.angle_gamma   90.00
#
_symmetry.space_group_name_H-M   'P 1'
#
loop_
_entity.id
_entity.type
_entity.pdbx_description
1 polymer ?
#
loop_
_entity_poly.entity_id
_entity_poly.type
_entity_poly.pdbx_seq_one_letter_code
_entity_poly.pdbx_strand_id
1 'polypeptide(L)'
;MDEILLLDATERYLNGEMNAEEKAMFEQLRETSQEVDQMVVEHSFFLQQINRYGGIREMKHSLHEVHNQLLQDGEIKEEVLSTSAKVVNMWKRYKRTMTIAASIAGITAISISSMTLLFTPKSNDKQVQELVNSVKDIKGQLIQQGNRINHIANATKIPTGTSVTGFGSAFLVDGKGYLVTNAHVLRNAKGIIVLNSKGDEFKAIIVKVDDTKDIAILKIVDKDYKSLGTLPYGIRKSSTDIAEPIFTLGYPRNEIVYGEGYLSAKTGFNGDTLSCQIAVAANPGNSGGPVFNKNGEVIGILSTKETKADGVVFAIQSKYIIETVNQLKKDDSTIELKLPSKSSVRGMGASEQVKKIQDYVYMVKVY
;
A
#
# COMPACT_ATOMS: atom_id res chain seq x y z
N MET A 1 -1.01 5.86 -45.78
CA MET A 1 -2.17 6.51 -46.43
C MET A 1 -3.31 6.39 -45.43
N ASP A 2 -4.13 7.43 -45.25
CA ASP A 2 -5.33 7.30 -44.42
C ASP A 2 -6.21 6.19 -45.02
N GLU A 3 -6.71 5.26 -44.21
CA GLU A 3 -7.46 4.08 -44.66
C GLU A 3 -8.73 4.49 -45.44
N ILE A 4 -9.31 5.62 -45.05
CA ILE A 4 -10.46 6.24 -45.71
C ILE A 4 -10.09 6.76 -47.11
N LEU A 5 -8.92 7.38 -47.27
CA LEU A 5 -8.45 7.88 -48.56
C LEU A 5 -8.11 6.74 -49.54
N LEU A 6 -7.65 5.61 -49.02
CA LEU A 6 -7.34 4.43 -49.85
C LEU A 6 -8.62 3.74 -50.34
N LEU A 7 -9.66 3.69 -49.52
CA LEU A 7 -10.99 3.19 -49.92
C LEU A 7 -11.63 4.10 -50.98
N ASP A 8 -11.62 5.42 -50.79
CA ASP A 8 -12.12 6.38 -51.79
C ASP A 8 -11.38 6.25 -53.13
N ALA A 9 -10.05 6.13 -53.08
CA ALA A 9 -9.26 5.87 -54.28
C ALA A 9 -9.62 4.52 -54.94
N THR A 10 -9.88 3.47 -54.14
CA THR A 10 -10.30 2.16 -54.65
C THR A 10 -11.64 2.24 -55.37
N GLU A 11 -12.61 2.94 -54.80
CA GLU A 11 -13.94 3.13 -55.42
C GLU A 11 -13.83 3.93 -56.73
N ARG A 12 -13.12 5.07 -56.72
CA ARG A 12 -12.88 5.87 -57.94
C ARG A 12 -12.16 5.07 -59.02
N TYR A 13 -11.22 4.20 -58.65
CA TYR A 13 -10.54 3.31 -59.58
C TYR A 13 -11.50 2.30 -60.22
N LEU A 14 -12.33 1.62 -59.41
CA LEU A 14 -13.28 0.62 -59.90
C LEU A 14 -14.43 1.22 -60.73
N ASN A 15 -14.85 2.45 -60.40
CA ASN A 15 -15.88 3.17 -61.13
C ASN A 15 -15.35 3.86 -62.41
N GLY A 16 -14.03 3.86 -62.63
CA GLY A 16 -13.41 4.49 -63.80
C GLY A 16 -13.37 6.02 -63.74
N GLU A 17 -13.36 6.59 -62.54
CA GLU A 17 -13.42 8.03 -62.27
C GLU A 17 -12.03 8.68 -62.10
N MET A 18 -10.96 7.89 -62.21
CA MET A 18 -9.57 8.37 -62.18
C MET A 18 -9.11 8.86 -63.55
N ASN A 19 -8.32 9.94 -63.58
CA ASN A 19 -7.64 10.36 -64.80
C ASN A 19 -6.48 9.41 -65.16
N ALA A 20 -5.90 9.54 -66.36
CA ALA A 20 -4.88 8.62 -66.86
C ALA A 20 -3.59 8.57 -66.00
N GLU A 21 -3.18 9.72 -65.45
CA GLU A 21 -2.00 9.81 -64.59
C GLU A 21 -2.27 9.22 -63.20
N GLU A 22 -3.42 9.55 -62.60
CA GLU A 22 -3.89 9.01 -61.32
C GLU A 22 -4.01 7.48 -61.37
N LYS A 23 -4.60 6.96 -62.47
CA LYS A 23 -4.78 5.53 -62.67
C LYS A 23 -3.44 4.80 -62.77
N ALA A 24 -2.47 5.34 -63.51
CA ALA A 24 -1.15 4.74 -63.64
C ALA A 24 -0.40 4.70 -62.30
N MET A 25 -0.49 5.77 -61.50
CA MET A 25 0.08 5.79 -60.14
C MET A 25 -0.60 4.77 -59.22
N PHE A 26 -1.92 4.64 -59.29
CA PHE A 26 -2.67 3.69 -58.47
C PHE A 26 -2.40 2.23 -58.89
N GLU A 27 -2.22 1.95 -60.18
CA GLU A 27 -1.82 0.63 -60.67
C GLU A 27 -0.41 0.26 -60.22
N GLN A 28 0.54 1.21 -60.26
CA GLN A 28 1.87 1.00 -59.68
C GLN A 28 1.78 0.73 -58.16
N LEU A 29 0.87 1.39 -57.44
CA LEU A 29 0.66 1.15 -56.01
C LEU A 29 0.10 -0.26 -55.74
N ARG A 30 -0.80 -0.76 -56.59
CA ARG A 30 -1.30 -2.14 -56.52
C ARG A 30 -0.21 -3.17 -56.81
N GLU A 31 0.65 -2.91 -57.81
CA GLU A 31 1.77 -3.81 -58.13
C GLU A 31 2.83 -3.88 -57.02
N THR A 32 3.07 -2.75 -56.36
CA THR A 32 4.11 -2.65 -55.32
C THR A 32 3.62 -3.06 -53.93
N SER A 33 2.32 -3.02 -53.67
CA SER A 33 1.72 -3.36 -52.38
C SER A 33 0.67 -4.45 -52.50
N GLN A 34 1.03 -5.65 -52.02
CA GLN A 34 0.12 -6.80 -51.97
C GLN A 34 -1.15 -6.51 -51.14
N GLU A 35 -1.03 -5.73 -50.07
CA GLU A 35 -2.17 -5.34 -49.21
C GLU A 35 -3.17 -4.47 -49.98
N VAL A 36 -2.68 -3.54 -50.82
CA VAL A 36 -3.53 -2.66 -51.63
C VAL A 36 -4.19 -3.46 -52.75
N ASP A 37 -3.47 -4.36 -53.43
CA ASP A 37 -4.07 -5.20 -54.46
C ASP A 37 -5.17 -6.12 -53.90
N GLN A 38 -4.91 -6.76 -52.75
CA GLN A 38 -5.90 -7.59 -52.07
C GLN A 38 -7.17 -6.79 -51.72
N MET A 39 -7.01 -5.57 -51.19
CA MET A 39 -8.13 -4.68 -50.86
C MET A 39 -8.98 -4.36 -52.10
N VAL A 40 -8.35 -4.04 -53.23
CA VAL A 40 -9.04 -3.74 -54.49
C VAL A 40 -9.81 -4.97 -54.99
N VAL A 41 -9.21 -6.16 -54.92
CA VAL A 41 -9.85 -7.42 -55.31
C VAL A 41 -11.06 -7.73 -54.42
N GLU A 42 -10.89 -7.65 -53.10
CA GLU A 42 -11.97 -7.91 -52.13
C GLU A 42 -13.13 -6.93 -52.30
N HIS A 43 -12.83 -5.64 -52.46
CA HIS A 43 -13.84 -4.61 -52.66
C HIS A 43 -14.56 -4.78 -54.01
N SER A 44 -13.85 -5.19 -55.08
CA SER A 44 -14.48 -5.51 -56.36
C SER A 44 -15.47 -6.67 -56.26
N PHE A 45 -15.11 -7.72 -55.51
CA PHE A 45 -15.98 -8.87 -55.28
C PHE A 45 -17.21 -8.47 -54.46
N PHE A 46 -17.02 -7.62 -53.44
CA PHE A 46 -18.12 -7.09 -52.64
C PHE A 46 -19.14 -6.31 -53.47
N LEU A 47 -18.68 -5.37 -54.31
CA LEU A 47 -19.56 -4.61 -55.20
C LEU A 47 -20.30 -5.52 -56.19
N GLN A 48 -19.64 -6.56 -56.71
CA GLN A 48 -20.28 -7.54 -57.57
C GLN A 48 -21.40 -8.32 -56.84
N GLN A 49 -21.21 -8.68 -55.57
CA GLN A 49 -22.25 -9.35 -54.79
C GLN A 49 -23.43 -8.43 -54.49
N ILE A 50 -23.19 -7.15 -54.19
CA ILE A 50 -24.26 -6.16 -54.00
C ILE A 50 -25.10 -6.04 -55.27
N ASN A 51 -24.45 -5.88 -56.43
CA ASN A 51 -25.14 -5.76 -57.70
C ASN A 51 -25.93 -7.02 -58.06
N ARG A 52 -25.36 -8.21 -57.81
CA ARG A 52 -26.06 -9.48 -58.02
C ARG A 52 -27.29 -9.60 -57.12
N TYR A 53 -27.18 -9.19 -55.86
CA TYR A 53 -28.30 -9.20 -54.93
C TYR A 53 -29.40 -8.22 -55.38
N GLY A 54 -29.02 -7.02 -55.82
CA GLY A 54 -29.93 -6.04 -56.42
C GLY A 54 -30.70 -6.63 -57.60
N GLY A 55 -30.01 -7.25 -58.56
CA GLY A 55 -30.63 -7.86 -59.73
C GLY A 55 -31.59 -9.01 -59.41
N ILE A 56 -31.26 -9.85 -58.42
CA ILE A 56 -32.17 -10.92 -57.95
C ILE A 56 -33.43 -10.30 -57.32
N ARG A 57 -33.27 -9.24 -56.53
CA ARG A 57 -34.39 -8.56 -55.88
C ARG A 57 -35.30 -7.88 -56.89
N GLU A 58 -34.74 -7.22 -57.90
CA GLU A 58 -35.47 -6.60 -58.99
C GLU A 58 -36.21 -7.64 -59.84
N MET A 59 -35.53 -8.72 -60.24
CA MET A 59 -36.15 -9.83 -60.96
C MET A 59 -37.32 -10.44 -60.18
N LYS A 60 -37.17 -10.62 -58.86
CA LYS A 60 -38.25 -11.12 -58.00
C LYS A 60 -39.42 -10.14 -57.94
N HIS A 61 -39.14 -8.84 -57.90
CA HIS A 61 -40.17 -7.82 -57.93
C HIS A 61 -40.94 -7.84 -59.26
N SER A 62 -40.24 -7.86 -60.39
CA SER A 62 -40.86 -7.97 -61.71
C SER A 62 -41.67 -9.25 -61.86
N LEU A 63 -41.16 -10.38 -61.37
CA LEU A 63 -41.90 -11.65 -61.37
C LEU A 63 -43.19 -11.55 -60.57
N HIS A 64 -43.17 -10.92 -59.39
CA HIS A 64 -44.38 -10.73 -58.59
C HIS A 64 -45.37 -9.77 -59.25
N GLU A 65 -44.89 -8.70 -59.86
CA GLU A 65 -45.73 -7.71 -60.53
C GLU A 65 -46.41 -8.32 -61.77
N VAL A 66 -45.65 -9.04 -62.60
CA VAL A 66 -46.18 -9.79 -63.75
C VAL A 66 -47.16 -10.87 -63.28
N HIS A 67 -46.82 -11.61 -62.23
CA HIS A 67 -47.70 -12.63 -61.67
C HIS A 67 -49.04 -12.04 -61.19
N ASN A 68 -48.99 -10.90 -60.50
CA ASN A 68 -50.19 -10.23 -60.02
C ASN A 68 -51.02 -9.62 -61.15
N GLN A 69 -50.39 -9.05 -62.18
CA GLN A 69 -51.09 -8.60 -63.39
C GLN A 69 -51.80 -9.75 -64.08
N LEU A 70 -51.11 -10.88 -64.32
CA LEU A 70 -51.71 -12.05 -64.95
C LEU A 70 -52.85 -12.67 -64.11
N LEU A 71 -52.76 -12.60 -62.77
CA LEU A 71 -53.85 -13.00 -61.87
C LEU A 71 -55.06 -12.05 -62.01
N GLN A 72 -54.82 -10.74 -62.07
CA GLN A 72 -55.87 -9.72 -62.17
C GLN A 72 -56.57 -9.73 -63.53
N ASP A 73 -55.81 -9.97 -64.61
CA ASP A 73 -56.33 -10.11 -65.97
C ASP A 73 -57.04 -11.46 -66.20
N GLY A 74 -56.96 -12.37 -65.21
CA GLY A 74 -57.61 -13.69 -65.25
C GLY A 74 -56.90 -14.72 -66.13
N GLU A 75 -55.69 -14.41 -66.59
CA GLU A 75 -54.83 -15.25 -67.43
C GLU A 75 -54.28 -16.47 -66.65
N ILE A 76 -54.10 -16.34 -65.33
CA ILE A 76 -53.67 -17.44 -64.44
C ILE A 76 -54.61 -17.57 -63.22
N LYS A 77 -54.80 -18.80 -62.74
CA LYS A 77 -55.55 -19.13 -61.51
C LYS A 77 -54.61 -19.80 -60.51
N GLU A 78 -54.69 -19.39 -59.24
CA GLU A 78 -53.88 -19.98 -58.18
C GLU A 78 -54.60 -21.19 -57.55
N GLU A 79 -54.13 -22.41 -57.83
CA GLU A 79 -54.59 -23.64 -57.17
C GLU A 79 -53.73 -23.93 -55.94
N VAL A 80 -54.34 -23.96 -54.75
CA VAL A 80 -53.68 -24.39 -53.51
C VAL A 80 -53.62 -25.93 -53.48
N LEU A 81 -52.47 -26.52 -53.84
CA LEU A 81 -52.25 -27.97 -53.85
C LEU A 81 -51.43 -28.49 -52.65
N SER A 82 -51.95 -29.52 -51.98
CA SER A 82 -51.34 -30.22 -50.85
C SER A 82 -50.10 -31.06 -51.25
N THR A 83 -49.02 -30.96 -50.49
CA THR A 83 -47.69 -31.54 -50.71
C THR A 83 -47.60 -33.02 -50.28
N SER A 84 -47.50 -33.95 -51.24
CA SER A 84 -47.15 -35.37 -50.93
C SER A 84 -46.33 -36.08 -52.03
N ALA A 85 -46.48 -35.72 -53.31
CA ALA A 85 -45.88 -36.50 -54.40
C ALA A 85 -44.39 -36.24 -54.69
N LYS A 86 -43.85 -35.04 -54.39
CA LYS A 86 -42.52 -34.61 -54.87
C LYS A 86 -41.35 -35.24 -54.07
N VAL A 87 -41.52 -35.39 -52.75
CA VAL A 87 -40.50 -35.92 -51.83
C VAL A 87 -40.20 -37.39 -52.12
N VAL A 88 -41.24 -38.19 -52.41
CA VAL A 88 -41.10 -39.62 -52.70
C VAL A 88 -40.30 -39.86 -53.99
N ASN A 89 -40.50 -39.02 -55.00
CA ASN A 89 -39.77 -39.14 -56.28
C ASN A 89 -38.29 -38.73 -56.12
N MET A 90 -38.01 -37.65 -55.38
CA MET A 90 -36.64 -37.26 -55.05
C MET A 90 -35.90 -38.34 -54.28
N TRP A 91 -36.55 -38.95 -53.28
CA TRP A 91 -35.94 -40.04 -52.50
C TRP A 91 -35.55 -41.23 -53.38
N LYS A 92 -36.45 -41.66 -54.28
CA LYS A 92 -36.16 -42.76 -55.22
C LYS A 92 -35.00 -42.44 -56.16
N ARG A 93 -34.90 -41.20 -56.66
CA ARG A 93 -33.88 -40.76 -57.62
C ARG A 93 -32.48 -40.63 -57.00
N TYR A 94 -32.39 -40.13 -55.76
CA TYR A 94 -31.10 -39.76 -55.15
C TYR A 94 -30.63 -40.67 -54.01
N LYS A 95 -31.39 -41.72 -53.62
CA LYS A 95 -30.99 -42.59 -52.50
C LYS A 95 -29.57 -43.13 -52.63
N ARG A 96 -29.12 -43.51 -53.84
CA ARG A 96 -27.78 -44.09 -54.07
C ARG A 96 -26.68 -43.04 -53.90
N THR A 97 -26.87 -41.84 -54.45
CA THR A 97 -25.92 -40.73 -54.31
C THR A 97 -25.84 -40.25 -52.87
N MET A 98 -26.97 -40.23 -52.16
CA MET A 98 -27.03 -39.89 -50.73
C MET A 98 -26.26 -40.90 -49.86
N THR A 99 -26.31 -42.20 -50.16
CA THR A 99 -25.53 -43.20 -49.42
C THR A 99 -24.03 -42.99 -49.59
N ILE A 100 -23.56 -42.69 -50.81
CA ILE A 100 -22.14 -42.42 -51.09
C ILE A 100 -21.67 -41.16 -50.36
N ALA A 101 -22.47 -40.08 -50.42
CA ALA A 101 -22.18 -38.83 -49.72
C ALA A 101 -22.14 -39.03 -48.20
N ALA A 102 -23.06 -39.81 -47.64
CA ALA A 102 -23.09 -40.13 -46.21
C ALA A 102 -21.84 -40.90 -45.75
N SER A 103 -21.34 -41.84 -46.56
CA SER A 103 -20.11 -42.58 -46.25
C SER A 103 -18.89 -41.67 -46.25
N ILE A 104 -18.76 -40.78 -47.23
CA ILE A 104 -17.65 -39.81 -47.29
C ILE A 104 -17.71 -38.86 -46.09
N ALA A 105 -18.90 -38.32 -45.80
CA ALA A 105 -19.11 -37.45 -44.63
C ALA A 105 -18.75 -38.18 -43.33
N GLY A 106 -19.16 -39.44 -43.16
CA GLY A 106 -18.81 -40.26 -42.00
C GLY A 106 -17.30 -40.46 -41.84
N ILE A 107 -16.60 -40.81 -42.92
CA ILE A 107 -15.14 -41.01 -42.90
C ILE A 107 -14.42 -39.70 -42.56
N THR A 108 -14.82 -38.58 -43.18
CA THR A 108 -14.21 -37.27 -42.90
C THR A 108 -14.43 -36.84 -41.46
N ALA A 109 -15.61 -37.05 -40.89
CA ALA A 109 -15.90 -36.74 -39.49
C ALA A 109 -15.05 -37.58 -38.52
N ILE A 110 -14.88 -38.87 -38.80
CA ILE A 110 -14.05 -39.76 -37.98
C ILE A 110 -12.57 -39.39 -38.08
N SER A 111 -12.08 -39.04 -39.27
CA SER A 111 -10.70 -38.60 -39.47
C SER A 111 -10.43 -37.28 -38.74
N ILE A 112 -11.33 -36.29 -38.84
CA ILE A 112 -11.19 -35.03 -38.11
C ILE A 112 -11.22 -35.30 -36.59
N SER A 113 -12.17 -36.11 -36.10
CA SER A 113 -12.28 -36.45 -34.68
C SER A 113 -11.04 -37.18 -34.16
N SER A 114 -10.48 -38.10 -34.95
CA SER A 114 -9.25 -38.83 -34.60
C SER A 114 -8.05 -37.89 -34.59
N MET A 115 -7.97 -36.97 -35.56
CA MET A 115 -6.89 -36.00 -35.64
C MET A 115 -6.96 -35.00 -34.47
N THR A 116 -8.15 -34.54 -34.08
CA THR A 116 -8.31 -33.73 -32.87
C THR A 116 -7.89 -34.47 -31.61
N LEU A 117 -8.18 -35.78 -31.48
CA LEU A 117 -7.73 -36.55 -30.31
C LEU A 117 -6.21 -36.70 -30.23
N LEU A 118 -5.53 -36.81 -31.38
CA LEU A 118 -4.07 -36.96 -31.44
C LEU A 118 -3.32 -35.65 -31.24
N PHE A 119 -3.87 -34.52 -31.71
CA PHE A 119 -3.18 -33.22 -31.72
C PHE A 119 -3.70 -32.22 -30.67
N THR A 120 -4.76 -32.52 -29.92
CA THR A 120 -5.20 -31.61 -28.83
C THR A 120 -4.24 -31.74 -27.65
N PRO A 121 -3.51 -30.67 -27.27
CA PRO A 121 -2.65 -30.69 -26.10
C PRO A 121 -3.50 -30.89 -24.83
N LYS A 122 -3.15 -31.88 -24.01
CA LYS A 122 -3.80 -32.11 -22.71
C LYS A 122 -3.47 -30.93 -21.80
N SER A 123 -4.47 -30.13 -21.39
CA SER A 123 -4.24 -29.06 -20.41
C SER A 123 -3.70 -29.68 -19.12
N ASN A 124 -2.57 -29.14 -18.64
CA ASN A 124 -1.95 -29.63 -17.43
C ASN A 124 -2.70 -29.05 -16.22
N ASP A 125 -3.82 -29.68 -15.85
CA ASP A 125 -4.70 -29.26 -14.74
C ASP A 125 -3.95 -28.97 -13.44
N LYS A 126 -2.77 -29.59 -13.25
CA LYS A 126 -1.88 -29.33 -12.13
C LYS A 126 -1.39 -27.87 -12.07
N GLN A 127 -0.99 -27.27 -13.19
CA GLN A 127 -0.51 -25.89 -13.22
C GLN A 127 -1.64 -24.89 -13.00
N VAL A 128 -2.84 -25.18 -13.52
CA VAL A 128 -4.03 -24.37 -13.29
C VAL A 128 -4.47 -24.44 -11.84
N GLN A 129 -4.46 -25.63 -11.22
CA GLN A 129 -4.75 -25.80 -9.80
C GLN A 129 -3.69 -25.14 -8.91
N GLU A 130 -2.41 -25.24 -9.27
CA GLU A 130 -1.31 -24.60 -8.53
C GLU A 130 -1.41 -23.07 -8.59
N LEU A 131 -1.81 -22.51 -9.74
CA LEU A 131 -2.07 -21.09 -9.90
C LEU A 131 -3.30 -20.63 -9.09
N VAL A 132 -4.39 -21.41 -9.11
CA VAL A 132 -5.59 -21.13 -8.30
C VAL A 132 -5.29 -21.19 -6.80
N ASN A 133 -4.50 -22.16 -6.36
CA ASN A 133 -4.06 -22.27 -4.98
C ASN A 133 -3.16 -21.09 -4.59
N SER A 134 -2.23 -20.69 -5.46
CA SER A 134 -1.37 -19.52 -5.24
C SER A 134 -2.18 -18.22 -5.14
N VAL A 135 -3.18 -18.02 -5.99
CA VAL A 135 -4.08 -16.85 -5.93
C VAL A 135 -4.92 -16.87 -4.64
N LYS A 136 -5.37 -18.05 -4.20
CA LYS A 136 -6.11 -18.21 -2.93
C LYS A 136 -5.22 -17.91 -1.73
N ASP A 137 -3.97 -18.34 -1.74
CA ASP A 137 -2.98 -18.07 -0.68
C ASP A 137 -2.61 -16.58 -0.65
N ILE A 138 -2.40 -15.95 -1.80
CA ILE A 138 -2.16 -14.50 -1.90
C ILE A 138 -3.37 -13.73 -1.36
N LYS A 139 -4.60 -14.13 -1.71
CA LYS A 139 -5.83 -13.50 -1.20
C LYS A 139 -5.98 -13.69 0.32
N GLY A 140 -5.64 -14.88 0.82
CA GLY A 140 -5.59 -15.17 2.25
C GLY A 140 -4.56 -14.31 2.98
N GLN A 141 -3.36 -14.14 2.41
CA GLN A 141 -2.32 -13.27 2.93
C GLN A 141 -2.74 -11.79 2.91
N LEU A 142 -3.40 -11.32 1.85
CA LEU A 142 -3.92 -9.95 1.76
C LEU A 142 -5.01 -9.68 2.80
N ILE A 143 -5.90 -10.64 3.05
CA ILE A 143 -6.93 -10.54 4.11
C ILE A 143 -6.28 -10.56 5.49
N GLN A 144 -5.28 -11.43 5.72
CA GLN A 144 -4.53 -11.45 6.98
C GLN A 144 -3.72 -10.15 7.18
N GLN A 145 -3.12 -9.59 6.14
CA GLN A 145 -2.45 -8.30 6.17
C GLN A 145 -3.45 -7.17 6.47
N GLY A 146 -4.61 -7.14 5.81
CA GLY A 146 -5.68 -6.18 6.07
C GLY A 146 -6.18 -6.22 7.52
N ASN A 147 -6.34 -7.41 8.09
CA ASN A 147 -6.72 -7.57 9.50
C ASN A 147 -5.61 -7.09 10.45
N ARG A 148 -4.33 -7.36 10.15
CA ARG A 148 -3.20 -6.82 10.93
C ARG A 148 -3.14 -5.29 10.85
N ILE A 149 -3.40 -4.70 9.68
CA ILE A 149 -3.45 -3.25 9.49
C ILE A 149 -4.60 -2.64 10.30
N ASN A 150 -5.79 -3.23 10.30
CA ASN A 150 -6.93 -2.75 11.08
C ASN A 150 -6.69 -2.84 12.60
N HIS A 151 -6.00 -3.88 13.08
CA HIS A 151 -5.59 -3.95 14.48
C HIS A 151 -4.51 -2.93 14.85
N ILE A 152 -3.63 -2.53 13.93
CA ILE A 152 -2.64 -1.47 14.16
C ILE A 152 -3.26 -0.06 14.06
N ALA A 153 -4.18 0.14 13.12
CA ALA A 153 -4.88 1.40 12.90
C ALA A 153 -5.82 1.77 14.04
N ASN A 154 -6.45 0.78 14.69
CA ASN A 154 -7.25 1.00 15.91
C ASN A 154 -6.42 1.02 17.20
N ALA A 155 -5.16 0.61 17.17
CA ALA A 155 -4.27 0.61 18.34
C ALA A 155 -3.47 1.91 18.49
N THR A 156 -3.37 2.72 17.43
CA THR A 156 -2.49 3.89 17.41
C THR A 156 -3.29 5.18 17.40
N LYS A 157 -3.04 6.09 18.33
CA LYS A 157 -3.67 7.43 18.40
C LYS A 157 -3.03 8.45 17.43
N ILE A 158 -2.16 7.99 16.54
CA ILE A 158 -1.54 8.81 15.49
C ILE A 158 -2.56 8.99 14.35
N PRO A 159 -2.79 10.23 13.85
CA PRO A 159 -3.75 10.49 12.78
C PRO A 159 -3.45 9.71 11.50
N THR A 160 -4.51 9.15 10.88
CA THR A 160 -4.44 8.42 9.62
C THR A 160 -3.77 9.25 8.53
N GLY A 161 -2.82 8.66 7.80
CA GLY A 161 -2.04 9.36 6.76
C GLY A 161 -0.78 10.07 7.27
N THR A 162 -0.46 9.96 8.57
CA THR A 162 0.80 10.49 9.13
C THR A 162 1.75 9.36 9.50
N SER A 163 3.05 9.55 9.21
CA SER A 163 4.10 8.59 9.56
C SER A 163 4.92 9.10 10.73
N VAL A 164 5.34 8.19 11.61
CA VAL A 164 6.27 8.51 12.70
C VAL A 164 7.59 8.99 12.10
N THR A 165 8.00 10.20 12.44
CA THR A 165 9.23 10.84 11.96
C THR A 165 10.39 10.69 12.94
N GLY A 166 10.11 10.36 14.20
CA GLY A 166 11.11 10.14 15.24
C GLY A 166 10.55 9.44 16.47
N PHE A 167 11.45 8.87 17.26
CA PHE A 167 11.09 8.24 18.53
C PHE A 167 12.21 8.42 19.57
N GLY A 168 11.82 8.32 20.84
CA GLY A 168 12.72 8.44 21.98
C GLY A 168 12.06 7.92 23.25
N SER A 169 12.63 8.31 24.38
CA SER A 169 12.13 8.00 25.72
C SER A 169 11.77 9.29 26.45
N ALA A 170 10.88 9.18 27.43
CA ALA A 170 10.55 10.23 28.38
C ALA A 170 10.25 9.59 29.73
N PHE A 171 10.25 10.38 30.79
CA PHE A 171 9.82 9.92 32.11
C PHE A 171 9.05 11.00 32.85
N LEU A 172 8.17 10.57 33.75
CA LEU A 172 7.37 11.49 34.55
C LEU A 172 8.25 12.28 35.53
N VAL A 173 7.95 13.56 35.66
CA VAL A 173 8.47 14.41 36.73
C VAL A 173 7.36 14.90 37.67
N ASP A 174 6.11 14.66 37.31
CA ASP A 174 4.92 14.83 38.15
C ASP A 174 3.82 13.86 37.66
N GLY A 175 3.17 13.18 38.60
CA GLY A 175 2.10 12.21 38.35
C GLY A 175 0.86 12.82 37.69
N LYS A 176 0.73 14.15 37.68
CA LYS A 176 -0.25 14.89 36.86
C LYS A 176 -0.02 14.76 35.35
N GLY A 177 0.99 14.02 34.91
CA GLY A 177 1.27 13.74 33.49
C GLY A 177 2.29 14.69 32.88
N TYR A 178 3.18 15.27 33.68
CA TYR A 178 4.30 16.06 33.16
C TYR A 178 5.50 15.13 32.94
N LEU A 179 6.00 15.09 31.72
CA LEU A 179 7.18 14.30 31.36
C LEU A 179 8.36 15.19 30.99
N VAL A 180 9.55 14.64 31.14
CA VAL A 180 10.79 15.20 30.61
C VAL A 180 11.36 14.27 29.54
N THR A 181 11.88 14.87 28.48
CA THR A 181 12.61 14.21 27.38
C THR A 181 13.68 15.15 26.83
N ASN A 182 14.44 14.72 25.83
CA ASN A 182 15.36 15.61 25.11
C ASN A 182 14.63 16.48 24.08
N ALA A 183 15.08 17.73 23.92
CA ALA A 183 14.51 18.62 22.91
C ALA A 183 14.72 18.08 21.48
N HIS A 184 15.88 17.47 21.20
CA HIS A 184 16.17 16.93 19.88
C HIS A 184 15.25 15.77 19.45
N VAL A 185 14.65 15.04 20.41
CA VAL A 185 13.66 13.98 20.13
C VAL A 185 12.39 14.56 19.53
N LEU A 186 12.10 15.85 19.79
CA LEU A 186 10.89 16.54 19.37
C LEU A 186 11.06 17.40 18.12
N ARG A 187 12.22 17.36 17.46
CA ARG A 187 12.50 18.19 16.27
C ARG A 187 11.48 17.91 15.16
N ASN A 188 10.89 18.99 14.64
CA ASN A 188 9.89 18.96 13.56
C ASN A 188 8.61 18.16 13.90
N ALA A 189 8.34 17.91 15.18
CA ALA A 189 7.12 17.21 15.60
C ALA A 189 5.87 18.06 15.31
N LYS A 190 4.94 17.53 14.50
CA LYS A 190 3.61 18.12 14.32
C LYS A 190 2.65 17.65 15.41
N GLY A 191 2.86 16.43 15.90
CA GLY A 191 2.17 15.89 17.07
C GLY A 191 3.04 14.92 17.86
N ILE A 192 2.65 14.67 19.10
CA ILE A 192 3.37 13.81 20.04
C ILE A 192 2.39 12.80 20.65
N ILE A 193 2.76 11.52 20.55
CA ILE A 193 2.14 10.44 21.33
C ILE A 193 3.18 9.90 22.30
N VAL A 194 2.75 9.62 23.53
CA VAL A 194 3.53 8.87 24.51
C VAL A 194 2.88 7.51 24.77
N LEU A 195 3.70 6.46 24.83
CA LEU A 195 3.26 5.07 25.06
C LEU A 195 3.81 4.59 26.40
N ASN A 196 2.96 4.06 27.26
CA ASN A 196 3.39 3.51 28.56
C ASN A 196 3.91 2.06 28.44
N SER A 197 4.38 1.49 29.55
CA SER A 197 4.81 0.08 29.67
C SER A 197 3.75 -0.97 29.32
N LYS A 198 2.47 -0.59 29.32
CA LYS A 198 1.31 -1.47 29.05
C LYS A 198 0.86 -1.42 27.59
N GLY A 199 1.45 -0.54 26.78
CA GLY A 199 1.07 -0.32 25.40
C GLY A 199 -0.06 0.69 25.19
N ASP A 200 -0.48 1.42 26.23
CA ASP A 200 -1.48 2.48 26.09
C ASP A 200 -0.83 3.74 25.51
N GLU A 201 -1.46 4.30 24.47
CA GLU A 201 -1.05 5.55 23.85
C GLU A 201 -1.81 6.75 24.42
N PHE A 202 -1.10 7.86 24.62
CA PHE A 202 -1.66 9.12 25.09
C PHE A 202 -1.15 10.29 24.25
N LYS A 203 -2.07 11.19 23.89
CA LYS A 203 -1.70 12.48 23.30
C LYS A 203 -0.97 13.36 24.32
N ALA A 204 0.19 13.88 23.91
CA ALA A 204 0.96 14.85 24.68
C ALA A 204 1.17 16.15 23.89
N ILE A 205 1.39 17.24 24.62
CA ILE A 205 1.79 18.54 24.05
C ILE A 205 3.10 18.99 24.68
N ILE A 206 3.80 19.85 23.96
CA ILE A 206 4.98 20.54 24.46
C ILE A 206 4.54 21.69 25.37
N VAL A 207 5.08 21.75 26.59
CA VAL A 207 4.84 22.84 27.54
C VAL A 207 6.07 23.75 27.66
N LYS A 208 7.28 23.19 27.59
CA LYS A 208 8.53 23.95 27.56
C LYS A 208 9.54 23.23 26.69
N VAL A 209 10.33 24.00 25.93
CA VAL A 209 11.53 23.51 25.24
C VAL A 209 12.68 24.43 25.58
N ASP A 210 13.81 23.84 25.90
CA ASP A 210 15.10 24.50 26.00
C ASP A 210 16.08 23.77 25.07
N ASP A 211 16.20 24.28 23.84
CA ASP A 211 17.11 23.72 22.83
C ASP A 211 18.59 23.85 23.22
N THR A 212 18.93 24.83 24.05
CA THR A 212 20.31 25.06 24.50
C THR A 212 20.76 23.97 25.46
N LYS A 213 19.86 23.56 26.36
CA LYS A 213 20.10 22.47 27.32
C LYS A 213 19.69 21.10 26.80
N ASP A 214 19.05 21.03 25.64
CA ASP A 214 18.47 19.82 25.06
C ASP A 214 17.44 19.13 25.99
N ILE A 215 16.60 19.94 26.66
CA ILE A 215 15.52 19.47 27.56
C ILE A 215 14.17 19.96 27.05
N ALA A 216 13.16 19.10 27.08
CA ALA A 216 11.78 19.47 26.87
C ALA A 216 10.86 18.91 27.96
N ILE A 217 9.86 19.70 28.34
CA ILE A 217 8.78 19.30 29.25
C ILE A 217 7.52 19.10 28.42
N LEU A 218 6.95 17.91 28.53
CA LEU A 218 5.69 17.52 27.90
C LEU A 218 4.57 17.44 28.93
N LYS A 219 3.33 17.60 28.48
CA LYS A 219 2.13 17.33 29.27
C LYS A 219 1.20 16.40 28.52
N ILE A 220 0.78 15.32 29.18
CA ILE A 220 -0.29 14.45 28.67
C ILE A 220 -1.61 15.21 28.77
N VAL A 221 -2.30 15.37 27.64
CA VAL A 221 -3.61 16.04 27.53
C VAL A 221 -4.72 15.08 27.11
N ASP A 222 -4.42 13.79 27.09
CA ASP A 222 -5.35 12.73 26.75
C ASP A 222 -6.36 12.47 27.87
N LYS A 223 -7.64 12.27 27.51
CA LYS A 223 -8.73 12.04 28.48
C LYS A 223 -8.60 10.69 29.18
N ASP A 224 -7.97 9.72 28.53
CA ASP A 224 -7.80 8.37 29.07
C ASP A 224 -6.68 8.31 30.12
N TYR A 225 -5.85 9.35 30.20
CA TYR A 225 -4.76 9.42 31.17
C TYR A 225 -5.30 9.66 32.59
N LYS A 226 -4.96 8.74 33.50
CA LYS A 226 -5.22 8.88 34.93
C LYS A 226 -3.94 9.33 35.61
N SER A 227 -4.04 10.38 36.43
CA SER A 227 -2.92 10.87 37.23
C SER A 227 -2.33 9.72 38.03
N LEU A 228 -1.04 9.48 37.83
CA LEU A 228 -0.31 8.59 38.72
C LEU A 228 -0.08 9.32 40.05
N GLY A 229 0.01 8.59 41.15
CA GLY A 229 0.26 9.16 42.46
C GLY A 229 1.69 9.69 42.61
N THR A 230 2.23 9.61 43.82
CA THR A 230 3.62 9.96 44.08
C THR A 230 4.57 9.05 43.29
N LEU A 231 5.51 9.67 42.56
CA LEU A 231 6.53 8.94 41.80
C LEU A 231 7.45 8.16 42.76
N PRO A 232 7.89 6.95 42.39
CA PRO A 232 8.66 6.08 43.28
C PRO A 232 10.13 6.49 43.42
N TYR A 233 10.61 7.43 42.58
CA TYR A 233 11.97 7.96 42.53
C TYR A 233 12.01 9.46 42.78
N GLY A 234 13.16 9.98 43.21
CA GLY A 234 13.43 11.41 43.35
C GLY A 234 14.26 11.98 42.20
N ILE A 235 14.31 13.30 42.04
CA ILE A 235 15.28 13.99 41.17
C ILE A 235 16.39 14.56 42.05
N ARG A 236 17.63 14.13 41.80
CA ARG A 236 18.78 14.53 42.61
C ARG A 236 19.11 16.00 42.37
N LYS A 237 19.47 16.71 43.44
CA LYS A 237 19.91 18.12 43.39
C LYS A 237 21.43 18.27 43.41
N SER A 238 22.12 17.35 44.07
CA SER A 238 23.57 17.35 44.20
C SER A 238 24.24 16.75 42.97
N SER A 239 25.50 17.11 42.76
CA SER A 239 26.33 16.50 41.71
C SER A 239 26.52 15.01 41.94
N THR A 240 26.65 14.27 40.85
CA THR A 240 27.03 12.84 40.83
C THR A 240 28.55 12.69 40.93
N ASP A 241 29.01 11.61 41.57
CA ASP A 241 30.44 11.31 41.69
C ASP A 241 30.92 10.31 40.65
N ILE A 242 32.21 10.39 40.29
CA ILE A 242 32.83 9.45 39.35
C ILE A 242 32.78 8.04 39.96
N ALA A 243 32.58 7.04 39.09
CA ALA A 243 32.37 5.65 39.46
C ALA A 243 31.08 5.39 40.27
N GLU A 244 30.19 6.37 40.41
CA GLU A 244 28.86 6.12 40.95
C GLU A 244 28.11 5.15 40.03
N PRO A 245 27.60 4.01 40.54
CA PRO A 245 26.89 3.05 39.72
C PRO A 245 25.51 3.59 39.33
N ILE A 246 25.14 3.36 38.07
CA ILE A 246 23.91 3.86 37.48
C ILE A 246 23.14 2.75 36.79
N PHE A 247 21.85 2.99 36.58
CA PHE A 247 21.05 2.24 35.63
C PHE A 247 20.12 3.18 34.86
N THR A 248 19.64 2.70 33.72
CA THR A 248 18.80 3.44 32.79
C THR A 248 17.63 2.58 32.37
N LEU A 249 16.53 3.25 32.04
CA LEU A 249 15.35 2.63 31.45
C LEU A 249 14.95 3.45 30.24
N GLY A 250 14.75 2.80 29.11
CA GLY A 250 14.40 3.47 27.86
C GLY A 250 13.69 2.56 26.88
N TYR A 251 13.27 3.15 25.76
CA TYR A 251 12.52 2.50 24.69
C TYR A 251 13.31 2.57 23.37
N PRO A 252 14.38 1.77 23.22
CA PRO A 252 15.04 1.61 21.92
C PRO A 252 14.15 0.84 20.92
N ARG A 253 13.11 0.18 21.43
CA ARG A 253 12.03 -0.50 20.71
C ARG A 253 10.73 -0.36 21.51
N ASN A 254 9.64 -0.99 21.08
CA ASN A 254 8.33 -0.98 21.77
C ASN A 254 8.31 -1.79 23.10
N GLU A 255 9.45 -1.85 23.79
CA GLU A 255 9.63 -2.55 25.06
C GLU A 255 10.67 -1.78 25.88
N ILE A 256 10.48 -1.73 27.20
CA ILE A 256 11.44 -1.11 28.09
C ILE A 256 12.72 -1.93 28.13
N VAL A 257 13.86 -1.27 27.98
CA VAL A 257 15.19 -1.87 28.04
C VAL A 257 15.94 -1.30 29.24
N TYR A 258 16.45 -2.21 30.07
CA TYR A 258 17.33 -1.91 31.18
C TYR A 258 18.79 -1.85 30.71
N GLY A 259 19.50 -0.80 31.10
CA GLY A 259 20.95 -0.69 30.91
C GLY A 259 21.63 -0.31 32.22
N GLU A 260 22.75 -0.95 32.54
CA GLU A 260 23.54 -0.67 33.74
C GLU A 260 24.93 -0.15 33.40
N GLY A 261 25.52 0.60 34.33
CA GLY A 261 26.78 1.29 34.08
C GLY A 261 27.30 2.07 35.26
N TYR A 262 28.15 3.05 34.97
CA TYR A 262 28.66 4.00 35.96
C TYR A 262 28.90 5.38 35.36
N LEU A 263 29.00 6.41 36.20
CA LEU A 263 29.44 7.74 35.79
C LEU A 263 30.95 7.71 35.48
N SER A 264 31.33 8.05 34.25
CA SER A 264 32.73 8.07 33.80
C SER A 264 33.39 9.44 34.03
N ALA A 265 32.68 10.54 33.78
CA ALA A 265 33.20 11.89 33.99
C ALA A 265 32.09 12.86 34.41
N LYS A 266 32.45 13.90 35.17
CA LYS A 266 31.49 14.92 35.66
C LYS A 266 31.08 15.93 34.58
N THR A 267 31.82 16.00 33.48
CA THR A 267 31.55 16.87 32.32
C THR A 267 31.35 16.03 31.07
N GLY A 268 30.69 16.61 30.07
CA GLY A 268 30.55 16.04 28.74
C GLY A 268 31.73 16.35 27.82
N PHE A 269 31.46 16.19 26.53
CA PHE A 269 32.42 16.45 25.46
C PHE A 269 33.00 17.87 25.55
N ASN A 270 34.32 18.00 25.35
CA ASN A 270 35.05 19.27 25.45
C ASN A 270 34.82 20.06 26.74
N GLY A 271 34.51 19.40 27.86
CA GLY A 271 34.31 20.05 29.15
C GLY A 271 32.92 20.67 29.34
N ASP A 272 31.94 20.29 28.51
CA ASP A 272 30.55 20.69 28.67
C ASP A 272 30.05 20.42 30.11
N THR A 273 29.57 21.46 30.78
CA THR A 273 29.05 21.35 32.16
C THR A 273 27.55 21.06 32.20
N LEU A 274 26.88 21.05 31.04
CA LEU A 274 25.48 20.67 30.91
C LEU A 274 25.29 19.17 31.07
N SER A 275 26.24 18.40 30.52
CA SER A 275 26.21 16.95 30.53
C SER A 275 27.31 16.33 31.40
N CYS A 276 27.19 15.04 31.64
CA CYS A 276 28.20 14.18 32.21
C CYS A 276 28.38 12.94 31.33
N GLN A 277 29.58 12.36 31.36
CA GLN A 277 29.87 11.14 30.62
C GLN A 277 29.50 9.91 31.45
N ILE A 278 28.82 8.96 30.82
CA ILE A 278 28.43 7.69 31.43
C ILE A 278 28.91 6.51 30.58
N ALA A 279 29.26 5.42 31.25
CA ALA A 279 29.57 4.15 30.62
C ALA A 279 28.33 3.25 30.68
N VAL A 280 27.48 3.32 29.66
CA VAL A 280 26.30 2.45 29.49
C VAL A 280 26.12 2.16 28.00
N ALA A 281 25.54 1.01 27.65
CA ALA A 281 25.12 0.77 26.27
C ALA A 281 23.93 1.66 25.92
N ALA A 282 24.08 2.55 24.95
CA ALA A 282 23.00 3.40 24.46
C ALA A 282 22.75 3.15 22.97
N ASN A 283 21.49 2.87 22.65
CA ASN A 283 21.00 2.73 21.28
C ASN A 283 20.03 3.88 20.95
N PRO A 284 19.78 4.17 19.66
CA PRO A 284 18.68 5.05 19.26
C PRO A 284 17.37 4.67 19.98
N GLY A 285 16.63 5.67 20.46
CA GLY A 285 15.41 5.50 21.25
C GLY A 285 15.59 5.60 22.77
N ASN A 286 16.80 5.40 23.30
CA ASN A 286 17.08 5.63 24.72
C ASN A 286 17.13 7.13 25.08
N SER A 287 17.34 8.02 24.09
CA SER A 287 17.39 9.48 24.28
C SER A 287 16.13 9.99 24.95
N GLY A 288 16.31 10.75 26.02
CA GLY A 288 15.25 11.28 26.87
C GLY A 288 14.88 10.37 28.04
N GLY A 289 15.48 9.18 28.13
CA GLY A 289 15.30 8.24 29.23
C GLY A 289 16.01 8.69 30.51
N PRO A 290 15.47 8.32 31.69
CA PRO A 290 16.09 8.66 32.97
C PRO A 290 17.36 7.84 33.22
N VAL A 291 18.36 8.51 33.82
CA VAL A 291 19.54 7.87 34.40
C VAL A 291 19.40 7.90 35.91
N PHE A 292 19.38 6.73 36.54
CA PHE A 292 19.22 6.56 37.97
C PHE A 292 20.52 6.15 38.65
N ASN A 293 20.70 6.55 39.91
CA ASN A 293 21.69 5.92 40.80
C ASN A 293 21.08 4.70 41.53
N LYS A 294 21.90 3.99 42.30
CA LYS A 294 21.46 2.85 43.15
C LYS A 294 20.36 3.17 44.16
N ASN A 295 20.17 4.44 44.53
CA ASN A 295 19.11 4.85 45.44
C ASN A 295 17.76 5.06 44.72
N GLY A 296 17.69 4.90 43.39
CA GLY A 296 16.52 5.22 42.59
C GLY A 296 16.28 6.73 42.51
N GLU A 297 17.34 7.52 42.45
CA GLU A 297 17.27 8.96 42.20
C GLU A 297 17.72 9.24 40.77
N VAL A 298 16.93 10.03 40.03
CA VAL A 298 17.29 10.51 38.70
C VAL A 298 18.46 11.48 38.84
N ILE A 299 19.59 11.11 38.26
CA ILE A 299 20.81 11.93 38.21
C ILE A 299 20.96 12.68 36.88
N GLY A 300 20.23 12.27 35.84
CA GLY A 300 20.24 12.94 34.54
C GLY A 300 19.28 12.33 33.52
N ILE A 301 19.33 12.89 32.30
CA ILE A 301 18.58 12.44 31.12
C ILE A 301 19.57 11.91 30.10
N LEU A 302 19.46 10.66 29.69
CA LEU A 302 20.34 10.07 28.69
C LEU A 302 20.17 10.79 27.35
N SER A 303 21.27 11.16 26.69
CA SER A 303 21.26 11.80 25.37
C SER A 303 22.17 11.06 24.40
N THR A 304 21.62 10.68 23.24
CA THR A 304 22.32 10.07 22.10
C THR A 304 22.62 11.09 21.00
N LYS A 305 22.58 12.39 21.30
CA LYS A 305 22.85 13.45 20.32
C LYS A 305 24.30 13.40 19.81
N GLU A 306 25.24 13.11 20.71
CA GLU A 306 26.69 13.17 20.46
C GLU A 306 27.36 11.79 20.38
N THR A 307 26.60 10.69 20.33
CA THR A 307 27.14 9.30 20.27
C THR A 307 27.93 8.98 19.00
N LYS A 308 28.13 9.95 18.10
CA LYS A 308 28.93 9.79 16.87
C LYS A 308 30.45 9.84 17.11
N ALA A 309 30.90 10.34 18.28
CA ALA A 309 32.30 10.32 18.66
C ALA A 309 32.58 9.12 19.60
N ASP A 310 33.29 8.11 19.08
CA ASP A 310 34.02 7.09 19.85
C ASP A 310 33.24 6.21 20.84
N GLY A 311 31.92 6.05 20.65
CA GLY A 311 31.10 5.16 21.50
C GLY A 311 30.87 5.70 22.91
N VAL A 312 30.99 7.02 23.09
CA VAL A 312 30.76 7.70 24.36
C VAL A 312 29.29 8.08 24.52
N VAL A 313 28.73 7.86 25.72
CA VAL A 313 27.35 8.20 26.06
C VAL A 313 27.33 9.33 27.08
N PHE A 314 26.41 10.28 26.88
CA PHE A 314 26.26 11.42 27.76
C PHE A 314 24.88 11.45 28.41
N ALA A 315 24.80 12.09 29.57
CA ALA A 315 23.54 12.41 30.22
C ALA A 315 23.51 13.89 30.61
N ILE A 316 22.42 14.58 30.33
CA ILE A 316 22.19 15.95 30.79
C ILE A 316 21.92 15.89 32.29
N GLN A 317 22.62 16.70 33.08
CA GLN A 317 22.54 16.61 34.54
C GLN A 317 21.16 17.00 35.07
N SER A 318 20.67 16.25 36.07
CA SER A 318 19.36 16.43 36.71
C SER A 318 19.09 17.84 37.25
N LYS A 319 20.14 18.59 37.64
CA LYS A 319 20.00 19.99 38.07
C LYS A 319 19.32 20.87 37.01
N TYR A 320 19.55 20.60 35.72
CA TYR A 320 18.95 21.36 34.64
C TYR A 320 17.48 21.02 34.41
N ILE A 321 17.01 19.84 34.86
CA ILE A 321 15.58 19.54 34.95
C ILE A 321 14.92 20.50 35.93
N ILE A 322 15.52 20.63 37.11
CA ILE A 322 15.00 21.51 38.17
C ILE A 322 14.98 22.96 37.72
N GLU A 323 16.05 23.44 37.08
CA GLU A 323 16.10 24.78 36.50
C GLU A 323 15.01 25.02 35.45
N THR A 324 14.85 24.09 34.50
CA THR A 324 13.84 24.20 33.43
C THR A 324 12.42 24.24 34.00
N VAL A 325 12.15 23.42 35.02
CA VAL A 325 10.87 23.39 35.72
C VAL A 325 10.62 24.67 36.50
N ASN A 326 11.64 25.22 37.17
CA ASN A 326 11.53 26.49 37.88
C ASN A 326 11.29 27.66 36.91
N GLN A 327 11.94 27.65 35.75
CA GLN A 327 11.67 28.62 34.68
C GLN A 327 10.24 28.49 34.17
N LEU A 328 9.75 27.26 33.91
CA LEU A 328 8.37 27.04 33.49
C LEU A 328 7.36 27.62 34.48
N LYS A 329 7.54 27.42 35.78
CA LYS A 329 6.66 27.99 36.83
C LYS A 329 6.73 29.51 36.92
N LYS A 330 7.87 30.09 36.55
CA LYS A 330 8.06 31.54 36.53
C LYS A 330 7.36 32.16 35.32
N ASP A 331 7.42 31.49 34.18
CA ASP A 331 6.78 31.91 32.94
C ASP A 331 5.25 31.77 33.03
N ASP A 332 4.76 30.71 33.69
CA ASP A 332 3.34 30.47 33.92
C ASP A 332 3.07 30.00 35.36
N SER A 333 2.58 30.94 36.18
CA SER A 333 2.25 30.71 37.59
C SER A 333 1.06 29.78 37.82
N THR A 334 0.28 29.45 36.78
CA THR A 334 -0.85 28.51 36.90
C THR A 334 -0.40 27.05 36.92
N ILE A 335 0.85 26.78 36.54
CA ILE A 335 1.41 25.42 36.48
C ILE A 335 1.80 24.93 37.87
N GLU A 336 0.93 24.11 38.47
CA GLU A 336 1.19 23.42 39.75
C GLU A 336 1.97 22.11 39.58
N LEU A 337 3.21 22.18 39.06
CA LEU A 337 4.10 21.03 38.92
C LEU A 337 4.92 20.80 40.20
N LYS A 338 4.97 19.57 40.73
CA LYS A 338 5.77 19.21 41.92
C LYS A 338 6.76 18.10 41.60
N LEU A 339 8.06 18.45 41.60
CA LEU A 339 9.13 17.49 41.39
C LEU A 339 9.27 16.53 42.58
N PRO A 340 9.50 15.23 42.35
CA PRO A 340 9.72 14.30 43.43
C PRO A 340 11.11 14.53 44.04
N SER A 341 11.18 14.60 45.36
CA SER A 341 12.43 14.87 46.10
C SER A 341 12.97 13.67 46.87
N LYS A 342 12.19 12.59 46.99
CA LYS A 342 12.55 11.39 47.76
C LYS A 342 12.35 10.17 46.89
N SER A 343 13.24 9.19 47.02
CA SER A 343 13.08 7.87 46.42
C SER A 343 12.49 6.91 47.44
N SER A 344 11.33 6.33 47.10
CA SER A 344 10.69 5.26 47.88
C SER A 344 11.31 3.89 47.61
N VAL A 345 12.10 3.77 46.53
CA VAL A 345 12.73 2.52 46.11
C VAL A 345 14.18 2.40 46.59
N ARG A 346 14.64 3.36 47.40
CA ARG A 346 15.96 3.34 48.00
C ARG A 346 16.17 2.07 48.82
N GLY A 347 17.28 1.38 48.57
CA GLY A 347 17.66 0.14 49.25
C GLY A 347 17.01 -1.13 48.67
N MET A 348 16.10 -1.01 47.69
CA MET A 348 15.55 -2.18 46.99
C MET A 348 16.55 -2.73 45.97
N GLY A 349 16.43 -4.03 45.64
CA GLY A 349 17.21 -4.65 44.57
C GLY A 349 16.80 -4.14 43.18
N ALA A 350 17.70 -4.21 42.19
CA ALA A 350 17.49 -3.66 40.85
C ALA A 350 16.17 -4.11 40.20
N SER A 351 15.85 -5.41 40.27
CA SER A 351 14.60 -5.94 39.71
C SER A 351 13.34 -5.34 40.36
N GLU A 352 13.36 -5.11 41.68
CA GLU A 352 12.23 -4.49 42.38
C GLU A 352 12.12 -3.00 42.06
N GLN A 353 13.26 -2.30 41.97
CA GLN A 353 13.28 -0.90 41.52
C GLN A 353 12.65 -0.79 40.13
N VAL A 354 13.10 -1.60 39.17
CA VAL A 354 12.58 -1.58 37.79
C VAL A 354 11.08 -1.85 37.75
N LYS A 355 10.58 -2.85 38.50
CA LYS A 355 9.15 -3.16 38.58
C LYS A 355 8.30 -1.97 39.03
N LYS A 356 8.83 -1.15 39.95
CA LYS A 356 8.14 0.05 40.45
C LYS A 356 8.31 1.26 39.53
N ILE A 357 9.43 1.38 38.83
CA ILE A 357 9.77 2.56 38.03
C ILE A 357 9.24 2.48 36.59
N GLN A 358 9.18 1.29 35.99
CA GLN A 358 8.92 1.13 34.55
C GLN A 358 7.63 1.78 34.06
N ASP A 359 6.58 1.82 34.89
CA ASP A 359 5.28 2.41 34.56
C ASP A 359 5.32 3.96 34.47
N TYR A 360 6.43 4.57 34.86
CA TYR A 360 6.65 6.02 34.84
C TYR A 360 7.62 6.45 33.74
N VAL A 361 8.08 5.52 32.91
CA VAL A 361 8.89 5.76 31.72
C VAL A 361 8.02 5.49 30.51
N TYR A 362 8.13 6.34 29.50
CA TYR A 362 7.27 6.34 28.32
C TYR A 362 8.13 6.35 27.05
N MET A 363 7.68 5.65 26.02
CA MET A 363 8.20 5.86 24.67
C MET A 363 7.55 7.13 24.10
N VAL A 364 8.35 7.98 23.46
CA VAL A 364 7.88 9.15 22.73
C VAL A 364 7.87 8.81 21.25
N LYS A 365 6.76 9.11 20.56
CA LYS A 365 6.65 9.05 19.10
C LYS A 365 6.25 10.45 18.59
N VAL A 366 6.97 10.93 17.59
CA VAL A 366 6.66 12.19 16.90
C VAL A 366 6.28 11.91 15.45
N TYR A 367 5.35 12.68 14.92
CA TYR A 367 4.81 12.53 13.57
C TYR A 367 4.54 13.90 12.91
#